data_AF-A0A352GL48-F1
#
_entry.id   AF-A0A352GL48-F1
#
_cell.length_a   1.000
_cell.length_b   1.000
_cell.length_c   1.000
_cell.angle_alpha   90.00
_cell.angle_beta   90.00
_cell.angle_gamma   90.00
#
_symmetry.space_group_name_H-M   'P 1'
#
loop_
_entity.id
_entity.type
_entity.pdbx_description
1 polymer ?
#
loop_
_entity_poly.entity_id
_entity_poly.type
_entity_poly.pdbx_seq_one_letter_code
_entity_poly.pdbx_strand_id
1 'polypeptide(L)' 'RLAYAAPFNSRDDELFAPIGINCHLCPRKNCSQRAHQPLLMDLPIDTNRRGNTRYES' A
#
# COMPACT_ATOMS: atom_id res chain seq x y z
N ARG A 1 -10.93 -16.99 -21.11
CA ARG A 1 -9.72 -16.13 -21.17
C ARG A 1 -10.20 -14.69 -21.32
N LEU A 2 -9.66 -13.75 -20.55
CA LEU A 2 -10.16 -12.38 -20.47
C LEU A 2 -9.44 -11.51 -21.52
N ALA A 3 -10.16 -10.90 -22.47
CA ALA A 3 -9.54 -10.13 -23.56
C ALA A 3 -8.74 -8.91 -23.04
N TYR A 4 -9.24 -8.24 -22.00
CA TYR A 4 -8.53 -7.14 -21.35
C TYR A 4 -7.23 -7.56 -20.66
N ALA A 5 -7.06 -8.85 -20.36
CA ALA A 5 -5.86 -9.38 -19.76
C ALA A 5 -4.80 -9.79 -20.80
N ALA A 6 -5.12 -9.73 -22.10
CA ALA A 6 -4.23 -10.19 -23.18
C ALA A 6 -2.81 -9.58 -23.19
N PRO A 7 -2.61 -8.27 -22.90
CA PRO A 7 -1.27 -7.69 -22.94
C PRO A 7 -0.46 -7.94 -21.66
N PHE A 8 -1.06 -8.45 -20.58
CA PHE A 8 -0.40 -8.56 -19.28
C PHE A 8 0.11 -9.98 -19.02
N ASN A 9 1.35 -10.09 -18.53
CA ASN A 9 1.89 -11.37 -18.06
C ASN A 9 1.39 -11.67 -16.64
N SER A 10 0.39 -12.54 -16.50
CA SER A 10 -0.18 -12.88 -15.20
C SER A 10 0.76 -13.66 -14.27
N ARG A 11 1.94 -14.05 -14.74
CA ARG A 11 2.99 -14.69 -13.92
C ARG A 11 4.04 -13.70 -13.43
N ASP A 12 3.96 -12.45 -13.87
CA ASP A 12 4.82 -11.37 -13.41
C ASP A 12 4.11 -10.62 -12.28
N ASP A 13 4.45 -10.97 -11.04
CA ASP A 13 3.82 -10.40 -9.85
C ASP A 13 4.16 -8.91 -9.67
N GLU A 14 5.27 -8.43 -10.26
CA GLU A 14 5.68 -7.02 -10.16
C GLU A 14 4.86 -6.10 -11.08
N LEU A 15 4.19 -6.67 -12.08
CA LEU A 15 3.35 -5.94 -13.03
C LEU A 15 2.10 -5.34 -12.37
N PHE A 16 1.67 -5.89 -11.22
CA PHE A 16 0.43 -5.51 -10.56
C PHE A 16 0.70 -4.64 -9.34
N ALA A 17 0.04 -3.48 -9.31
CA ALA A 17 0.14 -2.60 -8.16
C ALA A 17 -0.48 -3.27 -6.92
N PRO A 18 0.25 -3.33 -5.80
CA PRO A 18 -0.34 -3.81 -4.57
C PRO A 18 -1.46 -2.86 -4.13
N ILE A 19 -2.60 -3.42 -3.72
CA ILE A 19 -3.76 -2.68 -3.21
C ILE A 19 -4.23 -3.29 -1.89
N GLY A 20 -4.97 -2.52 -1.09
CA GLY A 20 -5.63 -3.00 0.13
C GLY A 20 -7.10 -2.64 0.11
N ILE A 21 -7.89 -3.20 1.03
CA ILE A 21 -9.36 -2.99 1.04
C ILE A 21 -9.75 -1.56 1.43
N ASN A 22 -9.10 -1.01 2.46
CA ASN A 22 -9.21 0.40 2.88
C ASN A 22 -8.01 0.78 3.77
N CYS A 23 -7.78 2.07 3.97
CA CYS A 23 -6.62 2.55 4.74
C CYS A 23 -6.63 2.13 6.21
N HIS A 24 -7.80 2.02 6.84
CA HIS A 24 -7.93 1.64 8.24
C HIS A 24 -7.58 0.17 8.51
N LEU A 25 -7.73 -0.72 7.53
CA LEU A 25 -7.49 -2.16 7.67
C LEU A 25 -6.25 -2.64 6.91
N CYS A 26 -5.69 -1.82 6.02
CA CYS A 26 -4.58 -2.23 5.16
C CYS A 26 -3.27 -2.37 5.95
N PRO A 27 -2.62 -3.56 5.95
CA PRO A 27 -1.37 -3.81 6.69
C PRO A 27 -0.11 -3.35 5.93
N ARG A 28 -0.26 -2.79 4.72
CA ARG A 28 0.88 -2.42 3.87
C ARG A 28 1.71 -1.30 4.50
N LYS A 29 3.02 -1.48 4.51
CA LYS A 29 3.98 -0.43 4.87
C LYS A 29 4.31 0.43 3.65
N ASN A 30 4.81 1.65 3.87
CA ASN A 30 5.28 2.57 2.83
C ASN A 30 4.30 2.80 1.66
N CYS A 31 2.98 2.80 1.93
CA CYS A 31 1.99 3.13 0.91
C CYS A 31 1.91 4.65 0.74
N SER A 32 2.41 5.16 -0.39
CA SER A 32 2.42 6.60 -0.72
C SER A 32 1.02 7.25 -0.72
N GLN A 33 -0.02 6.43 -0.90
CA GLN A 33 -1.42 6.84 -1.02
C GLN A 33 -2.22 6.62 0.28
N ARG A 34 -1.57 6.28 1.41
CA ARG A 34 -2.27 6.04 2.66
C ARG A 34 -2.90 7.32 3.20
N ALA A 35 -4.23 7.34 3.25
CA ALA A 35 -5.03 8.49 3.70
C ALA A 35 -5.36 8.48 5.20
N HIS A 36 -5.35 7.32 5.85
CA HIS A 36 -5.73 7.16 7.26
C HIS A 36 -4.80 6.23 8.04
N GLN A 37 -4.75 6.44 9.36
CA GLN A 37 -4.06 5.55 10.28
C GLN A 37 -4.79 4.20 10.34
N PRO A 38 -4.06 3.09 10.19
CA PRO A 38 -4.61 1.75 10.36
C PRO A 38 -4.93 1.43 11.82
N LEU A 39 -6.01 0.67 12.04
CA LEU A 39 -6.54 0.32 13.35
C LEU A 39 -5.83 -0.88 13.99
N LEU A 40 -5.19 -1.72 13.17
CA LEU A 40 -4.62 -3.00 13.57
C LEU A 40 -3.08 -2.98 13.67
N MET A 41 -2.45 -1.81 13.53
CA MET A 41 -1.01 -1.67 13.62
C MET A 41 -0.62 -0.32 14.20
N ASP A 42 0.41 -0.32 15.04
CA ASP A 42 0.99 0.90 15.59
C ASP A 42 2.00 1.49 14.62
N LEU A 43 1.90 2.80 14.42
CA LEU A 43 2.86 3.57 13.62
C LEU A 43 3.77 4.33 14.60
N PRO A 44 5.07 3.99 14.68
CA PRO A 44 5.98 4.72 15.56
C PRO A 44 6.12 6.16 15.08
N ILE A 45 6.01 7.12 16.01
CA ILE A 45 6.21 8.54 15.74
C ILE A 45 7.62 8.93 16.19
N ASP A 46 8.43 9.44 15.26
CA ASP A 46 9.77 9.96 15.52
C ASP A 46 9.81 11.45 15.14
N THR A 47 10.09 12.31 16.12
CA THR A 47 10.14 13.76 15.94
C THR A 47 11.31 14.23 15.09
N ASN A 48 12.35 13.40 14.93
CA ASN A 48 13.54 13.72 14.14
C ASN A 48 13.44 13.17 12.70
N ARG A 49 12.35 12.47 12.37
CA ARG A 49 12.15 11.85 11.04
C ARG A 49 10.96 12.48 10.33
N ARG A 50 11.16 12.83 9.06
CA ARG A 50 10.06 13.17 8.13
C ARG A 50 9.82 12.01 7.19
N GLY A 51 8.67 11.36 7.32
CA GLY A 51 8.23 10.35 6.37
C GLY A 51 7.83 10.93 5.01
N ASN A 52 7.79 10.07 3.99
CA ASN A 52 7.28 10.43 2.66
C ASN A 52 5.75 10.61 2.69
N THR A 53 5.08 9.96 3.65
CA THR A 53 3.64 10.16 3.92
C THR A 53 3.37 10.39 5.39
N ARG A 54 2.17 10.90 5.70
CA ARG A 54 1.72 11.20 7.06
C ARG A 54 1.60 9.97 7.96
N TYR A 55 1.36 8.79 7.39
CA TYR A 55 1.09 7.54 8.10
C TYR A 55 2.09 6.44 7.68
N GLU A 56 3.37 6.80 7.62
CA GLU A 56 4.43 5.88 7.24
C GLU A 56 4.91 5.05 8.45
N SER A 57 4.92 3.72 8.30
CA SER A 57 5.72 2.78 9.10
C SER A 57 7.03 2.51 8.38
#